data_AF-J9DYE9-F1
#
_entry.id   AF-J9DYE9-F1
#
_cell.length_a   1.000
_cell.length_b   1.000
_cell.length_c   1.000
_cell.angle_alpha   90.00
_cell.angle_beta   90.00
_cell.angle_gamma   90.00
#
_symmetry.space_group_name_H-M   'P 1'
#
loop_
_entity.id
_entity.type
_entity.pdbx_description
1 polymer ?
#
loop_
_entity_poly.entity_id
_entity_poly.type
_entity_poly.pdbx_seq_one_letter_code
_entity_poly.pdbx_strand_id
1 'polypeptide(L)'
;MKYAQLVVGPAGSGKSTYCSVVQQHCLSVGRNVFFVNLDPAAEKFTYSAAIDVRELISVDDVQEDKQLLLGPNGALVFCMEYLVQNLDWLHDQLNEGEDDYFIFDCPGQIELYSHLPVMKQIVNALNRGI
;
A
#
# COMPACT_ATOMS: atom_id res chain seq x y z
N MET A 1 17.63 -12.07 0.21
CA MET A 1 17.59 -10.72 -0.39
C MET A 1 16.16 -10.42 -0.79
N LYS A 2 15.58 -9.34 -0.28
CA LYS A 2 14.19 -9.00 -0.50
C LYS A 2 14.04 -8.06 -1.71
N TYR A 3 12.95 -8.20 -2.44
CA TYR A 3 12.65 -7.38 -3.62
C TYR A 3 11.29 -6.72 -3.47
N ALA A 4 11.18 -5.46 -3.87
CA ALA A 4 9.93 -4.71 -3.86
C ALA A 4 9.61 -4.18 -5.27
N GLN A 5 8.39 -4.45 -5.74
CA GLN A 5 7.82 -3.88 -6.94
C GLN A 5 6.66 -2.96 -6.54
N LEU A 6 6.72 -1.69 -6.92
CA LEU A 6 5.64 -0.73 -6.71
C LEU A 6 4.77 -0.65 -7.98
N VAL A 7 3.48 -0.93 -7.84
CA VAL A 7 2.50 -0.79 -8.92
C VAL A 7 1.85 0.58 -8.80
N VAL A 8 2.26 1.51 -9.67
CA VAL A 8 1.84 2.92 -9.63
C VAL A 8 1.07 3.31 -10.88
N GLY A 9 0.14 4.25 -10.73
CA GLY A 9 -0.73 4.73 -11.82
C GLY A 9 -1.97 5.44 -11.28
N PRO A 10 -2.60 6.31 -12.09
CA PRO A 10 -3.77 7.08 -11.66
C PRO A 10 -4.95 6.18 -11.27
N ALA A 11 -5.93 6.76 -10.56
CA ALA A 11 -7.18 6.07 -10.27
C ALA A 11 -7.83 5.53 -11.56
N GLY A 12 -8.32 4.29 -11.52
CA GLY A 12 -8.90 3.62 -12.69
C GLY A 12 -7.91 3.04 -13.70
N SER A 13 -6.58 3.16 -13.51
CA SER A 13 -5.58 2.61 -14.44
C SER A 13 -5.42 1.08 -14.38
N GLY A 14 -6.11 0.41 -13.45
CA GLY A 14 -6.10 -1.07 -13.33
C GLY A 14 -5.01 -1.65 -12.42
N LYS A 15 -4.45 -0.90 -11.47
CA LYS A 15 -3.40 -1.39 -10.53
C LYS A 15 -3.83 -2.64 -9.75
N SER A 16 -4.97 -2.58 -9.05
CA SER A 16 -5.49 -3.73 -8.30
C SER A 16 -5.87 -4.91 -9.19
N THR A 17 -6.35 -4.64 -10.41
CA THR A 17 -6.59 -5.68 -11.41
C THR A 17 -5.29 -6.36 -11.84
N TYR A 18 -4.24 -5.58 -12.09
CA TYR A 18 -2.89 -6.10 -12.36
C TYR A 18 -2.42 -6.98 -11.21
N CYS A 19 -2.53 -6.51 -9.96
CA CYS A 19 -2.14 -7.29 -8.78
C CYS A 19 -2.88 -8.63 -8.69
N SER A 20 -4.20 -8.63 -8.92
CA SER A 20 -4.99 -9.86 -8.93
C SER A 20 -4.57 -10.85 -10.02
N VAL A 21 -4.37 -10.38 -11.26
CA VAL A 21 -3.94 -11.26 -12.36
C VAL A 21 -2.52 -11.79 -12.13
N VAL A 22 -1.60 -10.96 -11.65
CA VAL A 22 -0.23 -11.38 -11.37
C VAL A 22 -0.17 -12.37 -10.21
N GLN A 23 -0.99 -12.18 -9.17
CA GLN A 23 -1.07 -13.14 -8.06
C GLN A 23 -1.50 -14.52 -8.58
N GLN A 24 -2.56 -14.58 -9.38
CA GLN A 24 -3.03 -15.85 -9.97
C GLN A 24 -1.96 -16.48 -10.88
N HIS A 25 -1.25 -15.67 -11.66
CA HIS A 25 -0.15 -16.15 -12.48
C HIS A 25 0.98 -16.75 -11.63
N CYS A 26 1.47 -16.03 -10.60
CA CYS A 26 2.53 -16.51 -9.72
C CYS A 26 2.16 -17.82 -9.02
N LEU A 27 0.92 -17.92 -8.51
CA LEU A 27 0.40 -19.16 -7.93
C LEU A 27 0.42 -20.31 -8.95
N SER A 28 0.00 -20.06 -10.19
CA SER A 28 -0.04 -21.09 -11.24
C SER A 28 1.34 -21.65 -11.63
N VAL A 29 2.41 -20.86 -11.44
CA VAL A 29 3.79 -21.26 -11.73
C VAL A 29 4.59 -21.63 -10.48
N GLY A 30 3.93 -21.71 -9.31
CA GLY A 30 4.56 -22.08 -8.04
C GLY A 30 5.55 -21.03 -7.49
N ARG A 31 5.38 -19.75 -7.83
CA ARG A 31 6.18 -18.65 -7.30
C ARG A 31 5.50 -18.02 -6.09
N ASN A 32 6.22 -17.97 -4.97
CA ASN A 32 5.77 -17.26 -3.79
C ASN A 32 6.02 -15.75 -3.95
N VAL A 33 4.96 -14.95 -3.87
CA VAL A 33 5.00 -13.49 -3.98
C VAL A 33 3.99 -12.90 -2.99
N PHE A 34 4.45 -11.97 -2.18
CA PHE A 34 3.64 -11.31 -1.16
C PHE A 34 3.04 -10.03 -1.74
N PHE A 35 1.72 -9.89 -1.64
CA PHE A 35 1.02 -8.70 -2.11
C PHE A 35 0.73 -7.78 -0.93
N VAL A 36 1.05 -6.50 -1.10
CA VAL A 36 0.85 -5.47 -0.08
C VAL A 36 -0.20 -4.49 -0.59
N ASN A 37 -1.31 -4.34 0.13
CA ASN A 37 -2.22 -3.22 -0.10
C ASN A 37 -1.67 -1.98 0.61
N LEU A 38 -1.33 -0.95 -0.15
CA LEU A 38 -0.89 0.35 0.37
C LEU A 38 -1.96 1.44 0.16
N ASP A 39 -3.14 1.10 -0.37
CA ASP A 39 -4.26 2.02 -0.55
C ASP A 39 -5.26 1.91 0.61
N PRO A 40 -5.31 2.91 1.53
CA PRO A 40 -6.23 2.90 2.67
C PRO A 40 -7.68 3.21 2.28
N ALA A 41 -7.92 3.63 1.02
CA ALA A 41 -9.26 3.85 0.47
C ALA A 41 -9.80 2.63 -0.31
N ALA A 42 -9.05 1.52 -0.35
CA ALA A 42 -9.47 0.36 -1.10
C ALA A 42 -10.68 -0.33 -0.44
N GLU A 43 -11.79 -0.43 -1.16
CA GLU A 43 -13.03 -1.06 -0.67
C GLU A 43 -13.02 -2.58 -0.88
N LYS A 44 -12.68 -3.03 -2.09
CA LYS A 44 -12.69 -4.45 -2.50
C LYS A 44 -11.58 -4.73 -3.49
N PHE A 45 -10.81 -5.78 -3.22
CA PHE A 45 -9.87 -6.35 -4.17
C PHE A 45 -10.03 -7.86 -4.28
N THR A 46 -9.72 -8.40 -5.46
CA THR A 46 -9.85 -9.82 -5.81
C THR A 46 -8.53 -10.60 -5.64
N TYR A 47 -7.62 -10.07 -4.82
CA TYR A 47 -6.35 -10.70 -4.47
C TYR A 47 -6.23 -10.81 -2.95
N SER A 48 -5.45 -11.77 -2.47
CA SER A 48 -5.12 -11.89 -1.05
C SER A 48 -3.94 -10.99 -0.72
N ALA A 49 -4.17 -9.91 0.01
CA ALA A 49 -3.09 -9.10 0.57
C ALA A 49 -2.46 -9.86 1.75
N ALA A 50 -1.13 -9.97 1.76
CA ALA A 50 -0.38 -10.47 2.91
C ALA A 50 -0.20 -9.37 3.97
N ILE A 51 -0.10 -8.12 3.53
CA ILE A 51 -0.02 -6.93 4.38
C ILE A 51 -1.04 -5.93 3.85
N ASP A 52 -1.84 -5.36 4.75
CA ASP A 52 -2.89 -4.42 4.40
C ASP A 52 -2.82 -3.16 5.27
N VAL A 53 -2.52 -2.01 4.65
CA VAL A 53 -2.42 -0.72 5.35
C VAL A 53 -3.69 -0.37 6.14
N ARG A 54 -4.85 -0.91 5.76
CA ARG A 54 -6.12 -0.69 6.45
C ARG A 54 -6.13 -1.28 7.87
N GLU A 55 -5.23 -2.21 8.18
CA GLU A 55 -5.03 -2.71 9.54
C GLU A 55 -4.30 -1.69 10.44
N LEU A 56 -3.55 -0.75 9.85
CA LEU A 56 -2.96 0.39 10.54
C LEU A 56 -3.94 1.57 10.58
N ILE A 57 -4.47 1.95 9.42
CA ILE A 57 -5.39 3.08 9.26
C ILE A 57 -6.17 2.97 7.94
N SER A 58 -7.49 3.14 7.97
CA SER A 58 -8.33 3.21 6.77
C SER A 58 -8.96 4.59 6.59
N VAL A 59 -9.36 4.91 5.35
CA VAL A 59 -10.09 6.16 5.06
C VAL A 59 -11.43 6.21 5.80
N ASP A 60 -12.12 5.07 5.91
CA ASP A 60 -13.39 4.98 6.62
C ASP A 60 -13.22 5.36 8.10
N ASP A 61 -12.19 4.84 8.78
CA ASP A 61 -11.90 5.17 10.19
C ASP A 61 -11.70 6.69 10.39
N VAL A 62 -10.98 7.33 9.46
CA VAL A 62 -10.67 8.77 9.52
C VAL A 62 -11.91 9.61 9.23
N GLN A 63 -12.77 9.16 8.31
CA GLN A 63 -14.01 9.87 7.98
C GLN A 63 -15.08 9.75 9.07
N GLU A 64 -15.09 8.66 9.83
CA GLU A 64 -15.97 8.47 10.99
C GLU A 64 -15.54 9.32 12.20
N ASP A 65 -14.29 9.78 12.26
CA ASP A 65 -13.80 10.67 13.30
C ASP A 65 -14.40 12.08 13.19
N LYS A 66 -15.34 12.36 14.10
CA LYS A 66 -16.06 13.63 14.22
C LYS A 66 -15.15 14.83 14.55
N GLN A 67 -13.92 14.60 15.00
CA GLN A 67 -12.97 15.67 15.33
C GLN A 67 -12.16 16.13 14.11
N LEU A 68 -11.91 15.24 13.15
CA LEU A 68 -11.09 15.54 11.98
C LEU A 68 -11.89 16.26 10.89
N LEU A 69 -13.17 15.94 10.72
CA LEU A 69 -14.08 16.56 9.73
C LEU A 69 -13.48 16.61 8.30
N LEU A 70 -12.77 15.55 7.91
CA LEU A 70 -12.10 15.45 6.62
C LEU A 70 -13.03 14.86 5.54
N GLY A 71 -12.98 15.42 4.34
CA GLY A 71 -13.55 14.77 3.15
C GLY A 71 -12.67 13.63 2.64
N PRO A 72 -13.12 12.82 1.66
CA PRO A 72 -12.43 11.60 1.21
C PRO A 72 -10.95 11.79 0.84
N ASN A 73 -10.63 12.86 0.10
CA ASN A 73 -9.24 13.15 -0.28
C ASN A 73 -8.39 13.61 0.91
N GLY A 74 -8.97 14.38 1.84
CA GLY A 74 -8.28 14.82 3.05
C GLY A 74 -8.00 13.65 3.99
N ALA A 75 -8.97 12.74 4.12
CA ALA A 75 -8.82 11.50 4.88
C ALA A 75 -7.73 10.62 4.29
N LEU A 76 -7.69 10.43 2.97
CA LEU A 76 -6.62 9.69 2.30
C LEU A 76 -5.24 10.29 2.56
N VAL A 77 -5.08 11.61 2.42
CA VAL A 77 -3.82 12.29 2.73
C VAL A 77 -3.40 12.05 4.18
N PHE A 78 -4.35 12.19 5.11
CA PHE A 78 -4.11 11.91 6.52
C PHE A 78 -3.64 10.46 6.76
N CYS A 79 -4.31 9.45 6.19
CA CYS A 79 -3.91 8.04 6.32
C CYS A 79 -2.48 7.83 5.83
N MET A 80 -2.12 8.44 4.69
CA MET A 80 -0.80 8.30 4.10
C MET A 80 0.28 9.00 4.94
N GLU A 81 -0.01 10.17 5.51
CA GLU A 81 0.89 10.84 6.46
C GLU A 81 1.03 10.05 7.77
N TYR A 82 -0.05 9.45 8.25
CA TYR A 82 -0.04 8.59 9.42
C TYR A 82 0.83 7.35 9.20
N LEU A 83 0.74 6.70 8.03
CA LEU A 83 1.64 5.62 7.64
C LEU A 83 3.11 6.07 7.66
N VAL A 84 3.42 7.27 7.13
CA VAL A 84 4.79 7.82 7.15
C VAL A 84 5.30 8.03 8.58
N GLN A 85 4.43 8.44 9.50
CA GLN A 85 4.80 8.61 10.91
C GLN A 85 4.99 7.27 11.64
N ASN A 86 4.44 6.18 11.10
CA ASN A 86 4.45 4.84 11.68
C ASN A 86 5.12 3.83 10.73
N LEU A 87 6.19 4.23 10.03
CA LEU A 87 6.89 3.35 9.08
C LEU A 87 7.45 2.08 9.73
N ASP A 88 7.72 2.11 11.04
CA ASP A 88 8.13 0.94 11.81
C ASP A 88 7.10 -0.20 11.71
N TRP A 89 5.79 0.13 11.68
CA TRP A 89 4.74 -0.87 11.44
C TRP A 89 4.96 -1.57 10.09
N LEU A 90 5.21 -0.81 9.03
CA LEU A 90 5.43 -1.38 7.69
C LEU A 90 6.71 -2.22 7.66
N HIS A 91 7.78 -1.77 8.32
CA HIS A 91 9.01 -2.54 8.44
C HIS A 91 8.78 -3.87 9.17
N ASP A 92 8.02 -3.86 10.27
CA ASP A 92 7.70 -5.07 11.04
C ASP A 92 6.88 -6.06 10.21
N GLN A 93 5.90 -5.57 9.44
CA GLN A 93 5.12 -6.41 8.52
C GLN A 93 5.98 -7.02 7.41
N LEU A 94 7.00 -6.30 6.94
CA LEU A 94 7.92 -6.77 5.89
C LEU A 94 9.05 -7.65 6.41
N ASN A 95 9.17 -7.87 7.73
CA ASN A 95 10.27 -8.63 8.35
C ASN A 95 10.11 -10.15 8.29
N GLU A 96 9.13 -10.68 7.58
CA GLU A 96 9.04 -12.11 7.28
C GLU A 96 10.15 -12.53 6.30
N GLY A 97 10.60 -13.79 6.42
CA GLY A 97 11.40 -14.52 5.43
C GLY A 97 12.80 -14.03 5.06
N GLU A 98 13.65 -14.97 4.62
CA GLU A 98 14.83 -14.69 3.81
C GLU A 98 14.47 -15.04 2.36
N ASP A 99 14.49 -14.05 1.45
CA ASP A 99 14.17 -14.16 -0.01
C ASP A 99 12.73 -13.86 -0.48
N ASP A 100 12.08 -12.87 0.13
CA ASP A 100 10.71 -12.50 -0.24
C ASP A 100 10.63 -11.48 -1.40
N TYR A 101 9.65 -11.68 -2.28
CA TYR A 101 9.27 -10.73 -3.33
C TYR A 101 7.93 -10.08 -2.98
N PHE A 102 7.93 -8.76 -2.81
CA PHE A 102 6.77 -7.97 -2.45
C PHE A 102 6.25 -7.17 -3.65
N ILE A 103 4.95 -7.22 -3.90
CA ILE A 103 4.27 -6.36 -4.88
C ILE A 103 3.31 -5.44 -4.13
N PHE A 104 3.57 -4.13 -4.20
CA PHE A 104 2.76 -3.10 -3.56
C PHE A 104 1.71 -2.57 -4.54
N ASP A 105 0.43 -2.74 -4.21
CA ASP A 105 -0.67 -2.01 -4.84
C ASP A 105 -0.75 -0.62 -4.20
N CYS A 106 -0.31 0.41 -4.93
CA CYS A 106 -0.19 1.75 -4.39
C CYS A 106 -1.47 2.59 -4.61
N PRO A 107 -1.72 3.62 -3.78
CA PRO A 107 -2.87 4.51 -3.95
C PRO A 107 -2.97 5.12 -5.34
N GLY A 108 -4.20 5.31 -5.83
CA GLY A 108 -4.45 5.87 -7.16
C GLY A 108 -4.39 7.39 -7.27
N GLN A 109 -4.40 8.13 -6.16
CA GLN A 109 -4.45 9.60 -6.19
C GLN A 109 -3.08 10.20 -6.50
N ILE A 110 -3.00 10.99 -7.57
CA ILE A 110 -1.73 11.47 -8.14
C ILE A 110 -1.04 12.52 -7.24
N GLU A 111 -1.81 13.21 -6.42
CA GLU A 111 -1.37 14.24 -5.47
C GLU A 111 -0.34 13.67 -4.49
N LEU A 112 -0.50 12.41 -4.09
CA LEU A 112 0.40 11.67 -3.18
C LEU A 112 1.81 11.46 -3.76
N TYR A 113 1.96 11.55 -5.08
CA TYR A 113 3.22 11.34 -5.80
C TYR A 113 3.85 12.65 -6.29
N SER A 114 3.05 13.70 -6.46
CA SER A 114 3.44 14.92 -7.14
C SER A 114 3.60 16.11 -6.18
N HIS A 115 2.65 16.32 -5.28
CA HIS A 115 2.58 17.51 -4.42
C HIS A 115 2.94 17.21 -2.97
N LEU A 116 2.85 15.94 -2.55
CA LEU A 116 3.17 15.49 -1.20
C LEU A 116 4.42 14.60 -1.20
N PRO A 117 5.31 14.68 -0.19
CA PRO A 117 6.51 13.86 -0.12
C PRO A 117 6.25 12.42 0.35
N VAL A 118 5.00 12.05 0.59
CA VAL A 118 4.62 10.80 1.27
C VAL A 118 5.16 9.56 0.55
N MET A 119 4.85 9.39 -0.74
CA MET A 119 5.33 8.21 -1.48
C MET A 119 6.85 8.17 -1.59
N LYS A 120 7.51 9.33 -1.68
CA LYS A 120 8.98 9.42 -1.65
C LYS A 120 9.55 8.97 -0.30
N GLN A 121 8.91 9.34 0.81
CA GLN A 121 9.33 8.92 2.15
C GLN A 121 9.16 7.42 2.34
N ILE A 122 8.04 6.85 1.90
CA ILE A 122 7.80 5.40 1.94
C ILE A 122 8.87 4.66 1.14
N VAL A 123 9.12 5.04 -0.12
CA VAL A 123 10.18 4.42 -0.94
C VAL A 123 11.56 4.54 -0.31
N ASN A 124 11.88 5.67 0.32
CA ASN A 124 13.15 5.83 1.02
C ASN A 124 13.26 4.93 2.25
N ALA A 125 12.15 4.68 2.95
CA ALA A 125 12.12 3.74 4.06
C ALA A 125 12.35 2.30 3.58
N LEU A 126 11.65 1.89 2.51
CA LEU A 126 11.84 0.59 1.86
C LEU A 126 13.30 0.37 1.42
N ASN A 127 13.98 1.40 0.92
CA ASN A 127 15.41 1.29 0.54
C ASN A 127 16.38 1.19 1.73
N ARG A 128 15.96 1.56 2.94
CA ARG A 128 16.83 1.63 4.14
C ARG A 128 16.76 0.39 5.02
N GLY A 129 15.78 -0.50 4.81
CA GLY A 129 15.52 -1.60 5.74
C GLY A 129 14.58 -2.67 5.23
N ILE A 130 14.62 -2.97 3.93
CA ILE A 130 14.24 -4.29 3.40
C ILE A 130 15.52 -5.05 3.06
#